data_AF-A0A7M2SYD7-F1
#
_entry.id   AF-A0A7M2SYD7-F1
#
_cell.length_a   1.000
_cell.length_b   1.000
_cell.length_c   1.000
_cell.angle_alpha   90.00
_cell.angle_beta   90.00
_cell.angle_gamma   90.00
#
_symmetry.space_group_name_H-M   'P 1'
#
loop_
_entity.id
_entity.type
_entity.pdbx_description
1 polymer ?
#
loop_
_entity_poly.entity_id
_entity_poly.type
_entity_poly.pdbx_seq_one_letter_code
_entity_poly.pdbx_strand_id
1 'polypeptide(L)'
;MGLWSLVRFAHVAGAALWVGGQLALSLVILPLARRMLEPEARDRFTARAGRRFGILTGAVFLPVQLATGWAMAWHKGVTWASLAEPGYGRTLATKLALFVLVMLAAAGHGIAHSKGRTEMARTLAVVSLVGSLGVVLLATALPAT
;
A
#
# COMPACT_ATOMS: atom_id res chain seq x y z
N MET A 1 5.11 -23.01 15.09
CA MET A 1 5.47 -21.96 14.11
C MET A 1 6.64 -21.17 14.65
N GLY A 2 7.65 -20.84 13.84
CA GLY A 2 8.78 -20.03 14.28
C GLY A 2 8.47 -18.53 14.26
N LEU A 3 9.20 -17.73 15.04
CA LEU A 3 9.05 -16.26 15.10
C LEU A 3 9.13 -15.61 13.71
N TRP A 4 10.05 -16.07 12.86
CA TRP A 4 10.22 -15.55 11.50
C TRP A 4 9.06 -15.88 10.56
N SER A 5 8.40 -17.01 10.75
CA SER A 5 7.17 -17.34 10.03
C SER A 5 6.06 -16.36 10.40
N LEU A 6 5.97 -15.96 11.67
CA LEU A 6 5.00 -14.97 12.13
C LEU A 6 5.29 -13.57 11.58
N VAL A 7 6.56 -13.14 11.56
CA VAL A 7 6.96 -11.86 10.95
C VAL A 7 6.59 -11.82 9.47
N ARG A 8 6.89 -12.89 8.73
CA ARG A 8 6.52 -13.00 7.30
C ARG A 8 5.01 -13.02 7.12
N PHE A 9 4.29 -13.77 7.94
CA PHE A 9 2.82 -13.81 7.92
C PHE A 9 2.24 -12.42 8.15
N ALA A 10 2.69 -11.70 9.18
CA ALA A 10 2.24 -10.35 9.46
C ALA A 10 2.52 -9.39 8.30
N HIS A 11 3.69 -9.50 7.65
CA HIS A 11 4.01 -8.69 6.46
C HIS A 11 3.07 -8.99 5.29
N VAL A 12 2.82 -10.27 4.99
CA VAL A 12 1.98 -10.68 3.86
C VAL A 12 0.51 -10.36 4.14
N ALA A 13 0.02 -10.64 5.34
CA ALA A 13 -1.34 -10.31 5.76
C ALA A 13 -1.58 -8.79 5.77
N GLY A 14 -0.62 -8.01 6.26
CA GLY A 14 -0.67 -6.55 6.24
C GLY A 14 -0.74 -6.00 4.80
N ALA A 15 0.12 -6.51 3.91
CA ALA A 15 0.06 -6.17 2.48
C ALA A 15 -1.26 -6.57 1.83
N ALA A 16 -1.76 -7.77 2.09
CA ALA A 16 -3.01 -8.28 1.52
C ALA A 16 -4.22 -7.47 1.98
N LEU A 17 -4.30 -7.13 3.27
CA LEU A 17 -5.38 -6.29 3.81
C LEU A 17 -5.32 -4.86 3.27
N TRP A 18 -4.12 -4.30 3.12
CA TRP A 18 -3.96 -2.96 2.55
C TRP A 18 -4.35 -2.94 1.07
N VAL A 19 -3.65 -3.69 0.21
CA VAL A 19 -3.88 -3.65 -1.24
C VAL A 19 -5.25 -4.22 -1.58
N GLY A 20 -5.66 -5.29 -0.91
CA GLY A 20 -7.01 -5.85 -1.03
C GLY A 20 -8.08 -4.86 -0.57
N GLY A 21 -7.83 -4.08 0.49
CA GLY A 21 -8.73 -3.02 0.93
C GLY A 21 -8.86 -1.88 -0.08
N GLN A 22 -7.76 -1.46 -0.72
CA GLN A 22 -7.79 -0.48 -1.80
C GLN A 22 -8.63 -1.00 -2.98
N LEU A 23 -8.44 -2.26 -3.37
CA LEU A 23 -9.21 -2.91 -4.43
C LEU A 23 -10.69 -3.01 -4.07
N ALA A 24 -11.02 -3.51 -2.88
CA ALA A 24 -12.40 -3.65 -2.41
C ALA A 24 -13.13 -2.29 -2.39
N LEU A 25 -12.46 -1.25 -1.86
CA LEU A 25 -13.00 0.11 -1.88
C LEU A 25 -13.25 0.60 -3.31
N SER A 26 -12.27 0.43 -4.20
CA SER A 26 -12.31 1.02 -5.55
C SER A 26 -13.26 0.29 -6.49
N LEU A 27 -13.32 -1.04 -6.42
CA LEU A 27 -14.01 -1.89 -7.38
C LEU A 27 -15.41 -2.31 -6.93
N VAL A 28 -15.65 -2.39 -5.62
CA VAL A 28 -16.90 -2.93 -5.07
C VAL A 28 -17.66 -1.86 -4.30
N ILE A 29 -17.06 -1.33 -3.24
CA ILE A 29 -17.75 -0.50 -2.25
C ILE A 29 -18.12 0.86 -2.84
N LEU A 30 -17.17 1.59 -3.42
CA LEU A 30 -17.44 2.93 -3.96
C LEU A 30 -18.40 2.90 -5.17
N PRO A 31 -18.27 1.97 -6.14
CA PRO A 31 -19.24 1.85 -7.23
C PRO A 31 -20.65 1.54 -6.74
N LEU A 32 -20.79 0.65 -5.75
CA LEU A 32 -22.11 0.30 -5.20
C LEU A 32 -22.72 1.49 -4.44
N ALA A 33 -21.93 2.19 -3.61
CA ALA A 33 -22.36 3.39 -2.92
C ALA A 33 -22.83 4.49 -3.88
N ARG A 34 -22.17 4.66 -5.04
CA ARG A 34 -22.60 5.62 -6.08
C ARG A 34 -23.95 5.27 -6.72
N ARG A 35 -24.33 3.99 -6.74
CA ARG A 35 -25.60 3.53 -7.32
C ARG A 35 -26.75 3.54 -6.33
N MET A 36 -26.46 3.31 -5.05
CA MET A 36 -27.49 3.09 -4.02
C MET A 36 -27.77 4.30 -3.13
N LEU A 37 -26.84 5.26 -3.03
CA LEU A 37 -26.96 6.38 -2.11
C LEU A 37 -27.30 7.68 -2.83
N GLU A 38 -28.15 8.49 -2.20
CA GLU A 38 -28.38 9.88 -2.56
C GLU A 38 -27.05 10.68 -2.61
N PRO A 39 -26.94 11.72 -3.45
CA PRO A 39 -25.68 12.43 -3.69
C PRO A 39 -24.96 12.89 -2.41
N GLU A 40 -25.70 13.46 -1.46
CA GLU A 40 -25.15 13.96 -0.20
C GLU A 40 -24.70 12.81 0.72
N ALA A 41 -25.44 11.69 0.75
CA ALA A 41 -25.08 10.52 1.52
C ALA A 41 -23.84 9.82 0.95
N ARG A 42 -23.74 9.75 -0.39
CA ARG A 42 -22.59 9.23 -1.13
C ARG A 42 -21.32 10.02 -0.83
N ASP A 43 -21.37 11.34 -0.85
CA ASP A 43 -20.20 12.19 -0.64
C ASP A 43 -19.72 12.08 0.82
N ARG A 44 -20.65 12.09 1.79
CA ARG A 44 -20.34 11.82 3.20
C ARG A 44 -19.75 10.44 3.43
N PHE A 45 -20.30 9.41 2.78
CA PHE A 45 -19.80 8.03 2.88
C PHE A 45 -18.38 7.92 2.34
N THR A 46 -18.14 8.46 1.14
CA THR A 46 -16.83 8.43 0.48
C THR A 46 -15.77 9.12 1.34
N ALA A 47 -16.07 10.31 1.88
CA ALA A 47 -15.16 11.04 2.75
C ALA A 47 -14.83 10.27 4.05
N ARG A 48 -15.83 9.66 4.69
CA ARG A 48 -15.64 8.88 5.93
C ARG A 48 -14.89 7.58 5.68
N ALA A 49 -15.23 6.85 4.63
CA ALA A 49 -14.56 5.61 4.24
C ALA A 49 -13.09 5.90 3.90
N GLY A 50 -12.83 6.91 3.07
CA GLY A 50 -11.48 7.34 2.71
C GLY A 50 -10.66 7.77 3.93
N ARG A 51 -11.23 8.61 4.82
CA ARG A 51 -10.56 9.03 6.07
C ARG A 51 -10.25 7.84 6.96
N ARG A 52 -11.19 6.91 7.15
CA ARG A 52 -10.97 5.72 7.98
C ARG A 52 -9.88 4.83 7.39
N PHE A 53 -9.90 4.60 6.08
CA PHE A 53 -8.89 3.82 5.40
C PHE A 53 -7.52 4.48 5.46
N GLY A 54 -7.45 5.81 5.31
CA GLY A 54 -6.21 6.58 5.48
C GLY A 54 -5.63 6.48 6.90
N ILE A 55 -6.48 6.54 7.93
CA ILE A 55 -6.06 6.32 9.32
C ILE A 55 -5.53 4.90 9.52
N LEU A 56 -6.23 3.87 9.04
CA LEU A 56 -5.75 2.48 9.13
C LEU A 56 -4.44 2.29 8.38
N THR A 57 -4.29 2.94 7.23
CA THR A 57 -3.05 2.93 6.45
C THR A 57 -1.89 3.50 7.25
N GLY A 58 -2.05 4.72 7.79
CA GLY A 58 -0.98 5.39 8.53
C GLY A 58 -0.69 4.78 9.90
N ALA A 59 -1.71 4.31 10.63
CA ALA A 59 -1.56 3.84 12.00
C ALA A 59 -1.32 2.33 12.12
N VAL A 60 -1.68 1.54 11.11
CA VAL A 60 -1.59 0.07 11.17
C VAL A 60 -0.77 -0.49 10.02
N PHE A 61 -1.23 -0.33 8.78
CA PHE A 61 -0.61 -1.02 7.65
C PHE A 61 0.83 -0.55 7.41
N LEU A 62 1.07 0.76 7.42
CA LEU A 62 2.40 1.32 7.20
C LEU A 62 3.39 0.90 8.32
N PRO A 63 3.09 1.06 9.63
CA PRO A 63 3.96 0.57 10.69
C PRO A 63 4.25 -0.93 10.62
N VAL A 64 3.21 -1.77 10.38
CA VAL A 64 3.39 -3.22 10.25
C VAL A 64 4.31 -3.55 9.08
N GLN A 65 4.11 -2.93 7.90
CA GLN A 65 4.93 -3.21 6.73
C GLN A 65 6.38 -2.74 6.88
N LEU A 66 6.61 -1.57 7.48
CA LEU A 66 7.96 -1.07 7.73
C LEU A 66 8.69 -1.95 8.76
N ALA A 67 8.06 -2.24 9.90
CA ALA A 67 8.67 -3.03 10.96
C ALA A 67 9.00 -4.45 10.49
N THR A 68 8.04 -5.13 9.86
CA THR A 68 8.23 -6.51 9.38
C THR A 68 9.15 -6.56 8.16
N GLY A 69 9.07 -5.59 7.24
CA GLY A 69 9.97 -5.48 6.09
C GLY A 69 11.42 -5.27 6.52
N TRP A 70 11.65 -4.36 7.48
CA TRP A 70 12.95 -4.13 8.10
C TRP A 70 13.47 -5.38 8.81
N ALA A 71 12.65 -6.02 9.65
CA ALA A 71 13.04 -7.23 10.38
C ALA A 71 13.46 -8.36 9.43
N MET A 72 12.73 -8.56 8.33
CA MET A 72 13.10 -9.56 7.32
C MET A 72 14.38 -9.21 6.56
N ALA A 73 14.58 -7.94 6.20
CA ALA A 73 15.81 -7.48 5.55
C ALA A 73 17.03 -7.66 6.46
N TRP A 74 16.89 -7.28 7.74
CA TRP A 74 17.91 -7.49 8.77
C TRP A 74 18.23 -8.98 8.95
N HIS A 75 17.22 -9.84 9.08
CA HIS A 75 17.40 -11.28 9.25
C HIS A 75 18.14 -11.93 8.08
N LYS A 76 17.94 -11.42 6.87
CA LYS A 76 18.64 -11.86 5.66
C LYS A 76 20.03 -11.23 5.48
N GLY A 77 20.48 -10.38 6.41
CA GLY A 77 21.78 -9.72 6.32
C GLY A 77 21.88 -8.70 5.17
N VAL A 78 20.74 -8.10 4.76
CA VAL A 78 20.72 -7.08 3.70
C VAL A 78 21.49 -5.85 4.16
N THR A 79 22.50 -5.46 3.37
CA THR A 79 23.28 -4.23 3.55
C THR A 79 22.98 -3.22 2.45
N TRP A 80 23.41 -1.97 2.61
CA TRP A 80 23.29 -0.96 1.54
C TRP A 80 24.00 -1.38 0.25
N ALA A 81 25.17 -2.03 0.36
CA ALA A 81 25.88 -2.57 -0.80
C ALA A 81 25.08 -3.67 -1.50
N SER A 82 24.41 -4.55 -0.73
CA SER A 82 23.60 -5.63 -1.30
C SER A 82 22.46 -5.13 -2.19
N LEU A 83 21.97 -3.90 -2.02
CA LEU A 83 20.91 -3.33 -2.87
C LEU A 83 21.36 -3.05 -4.31
N ALA A 84 22.67 -2.89 -4.52
CA ALA A 84 23.23 -2.72 -5.86
C ALA A 84 23.42 -4.06 -6.59
N GLU A 85 23.44 -5.18 -5.86
CA GLU A 85 23.70 -6.50 -6.43
C GLU A 85 22.54 -7.01 -7.29
N PRO A 86 22.83 -7.60 -8.47
CA PRO A 86 21.81 -8.26 -9.29
C PRO A 86 21.05 -9.36 -8.53
N GLY A 87 19.80 -9.62 -8.93
CA GLY A 87 18.95 -10.62 -8.28
C GLY A 87 18.18 -10.04 -7.10
N TYR A 88 18.40 -10.57 -5.90
CA TYR A 88 17.62 -10.21 -4.70
C TYR A 88 17.74 -8.72 -4.34
N GLY A 89 18.96 -8.20 -4.34
CA GLY A 89 19.30 -6.83 -3.96
C GLY A 89 18.58 -5.77 -4.78
N ARG A 90 18.79 -5.84 -6.11
CA ARG A 90 18.18 -4.90 -7.06
C ARG A 90 16.65 -4.99 -7.07
N THR A 91 16.07 -6.18 -7.00
CA THR A 91 14.61 -6.34 -6.91
C THR A 91 14.06 -5.71 -5.63
N LEU A 92 14.75 -5.90 -4.49
CA LEU A 92 14.39 -5.25 -3.24
C LEU A 92 14.50 -3.72 -3.35
N ALA A 93 15.57 -3.20 -3.96
CA ALA A 93 15.76 -1.77 -4.18
C ALA A 93 14.63 -1.18 -5.04
N THR A 94 14.27 -1.83 -6.15
CA THR A 94 13.15 -1.41 -7.00
C THR A 94 11.83 -1.46 -6.23
N LYS A 95 11.59 -2.49 -5.42
CA LYS A 95 10.40 -2.58 -4.56
C LYS A 95 10.31 -1.42 -3.57
N LEU A 96 11.41 -1.08 -2.92
CA LEU A 96 11.47 0.03 -1.96
C LEU A 96 11.27 1.39 -2.64
N ALA A 97 11.89 1.61 -3.80
CA ALA A 97 11.69 2.83 -4.59
C ALA A 97 10.24 2.99 -5.02
N LEU A 98 9.62 1.92 -5.54
CA LEU A 98 8.21 1.93 -5.90
C LEU A 98 7.31 2.16 -4.69
N PHE A 99 7.61 1.55 -3.55
CA PHE A 99 6.89 1.77 -2.30
C PHE A 99 6.93 3.25 -1.88
N VAL A 100 8.09 3.91 -1.96
CA VAL A 100 8.20 5.35 -1.70
C VAL A 100 7.32 6.17 -2.64
N LEU A 101 7.33 5.87 -3.95
CA LEU A 101 6.48 6.55 -4.93
C LEU A 101 4.98 6.35 -4.63
N VAL A 102 4.58 5.15 -4.21
CA VAL A 102 3.21 4.86 -3.75
C VAL A 102 2.85 5.69 -2.52
N MET A 103 3.77 5.85 -1.56
CA MET A 103 3.52 6.66 -0.36
C MET A 103 3.36 8.13 -0.70
N LEU A 104 4.19 8.66 -1.59
CA LEU A 104 4.07 10.03 -2.09
C LEU A 104 2.74 10.24 -2.82
N ALA A 105 2.33 9.29 -3.67
CA ALA A 105 1.04 9.35 -4.37
C ALA A 105 -0.14 9.28 -3.38
N ALA A 106 -0.08 8.42 -2.36
CA ALA A 106 -1.11 8.30 -1.34
C ALA A 106 -1.24 9.57 -0.48
N ALA A 107 -0.12 10.14 -0.04
CA ALA A 107 -0.10 11.42 0.68
C ALA A 107 -0.64 12.56 -0.19
N GLY A 108 -0.19 12.62 -1.45
CA GLY A 108 -0.67 13.57 -2.44
C GLY A 108 -2.17 13.45 -2.70
N HIS A 109 -2.71 12.22 -2.77
CA HIS A 109 -4.15 11.98 -2.87
C HIS A 109 -4.91 12.61 -1.70
N GLY A 110 -4.46 12.39 -0.46
CA GLY A 110 -5.08 12.97 0.73
C GLY A 110 -5.08 14.51 0.71
N ILE A 111 -3.98 15.12 0.29
CA ILE A 111 -3.84 16.58 0.15
C ILE A 111 -4.71 17.11 -0.99
N ALA A 112 -4.75 16.43 -2.13
CA ALA A 112 -5.58 16.81 -3.27
C ALA A 112 -7.07 16.77 -2.91
N HIS A 113 -7.48 15.71 -2.20
CA HIS A 113 -8.84 15.53 -1.73
C HIS A 113 -9.25 16.62 -0.72
N SER A 114 -8.38 16.96 0.25
CA SER A 114 -8.67 18.02 1.21
C SER A 114 -8.78 19.41 0.58
N LYS A 115 -8.11 19.63 -0.56
CA LYS A 115 -8.18 20.85 -1.37
C LYS A 115 -9.29 20.84 -2.44
N GLY A 116 -10.16 19.82 -2.47
CA GLY A 116 -11.24 19.72 -3.45
C GLY A 116 -10.80 19.45 -4.90
N ARG A 117 -9.54 19.05 -5.13
CA ARG A 117 -8.99 18.77 -6.48
C ARG A 117 -9.31 17.35 -6.91
N THR A 118 -10.55 17.11 -7.34
CA THR A 118 -11.12 15.78 -7.61
C THR A 118 -10.35 14.98 -8.68
N GLU A 119 -10.04 15.60 -9.82
CA GLU A 119 -9.25 15.00 -10.92
C GLU A 119 -7.88 14.50 -10.42
N MET A 120 -7.12 15.38 -9.76
CA MET A 120 -5.79 15.07 -9.23
C MET A 120 -5.86 13.99 -8.14
N ALA A 121 -6.84 14.07 -7.24
CA ALA A 121 -7.05 13.06 -6.20
C ALA A 121 -7.33 11.69 -6.81
N ARG A 122 -8.14 11.62 -7.88
CA ARG A 122 -8.44 10.37 -8.59
C ARG A 122 -7.20 9.78 -9.24
N THR A 123 -6.43 10.59 -9.98
CA THR A 123 -5.20 10.12 -10.63
C THR A 123 -4.20 9.58 -9.60
N LEU A 124 -3.99 10.30 -8.50
CA LEU A 124 -3.08 9.88 -7.43
C LEU A 124 -3.55 8.60 -6.72
N ALA A 125 -4.87 8.41 -6.56
CA ALA A 125 -5.42 7.16 -6.03
C ALA A 125 -5.16 5.97 -6.97
N VAL A 126 -5.36 6.14 -8.28
CA VAL A 126 -5.10 5.11 -9.28
C VAL A 126 -3.61 4.77 -9.33
N VAL A 127 -2.74 5.78 -9.38
CA VAL A 127 -1.28 5.59 -9.35
C VAL A 127 -0.85 4.85 -8.08
N SER A 128 -1.38 5.23 -6.92
CA SER A 128 -1.09 4.56 -5.65
C SER A 128 -1.55 3.09 -5.67
N LEU A 129 -2.75 2.80 -6.18
CA LEU A 129 -3.27 1.43 -6.28
C LEU A 129 -2.42 0.58 -7.24
N VAL A 130 -2.16 1.05 -8.46
CA VAL A 130 -1.35 0.33 -9.46
C VAL A 130 0.07 0.13 -8.95
N GLY A 131 0.68 1.16 -8.36
CA GLY A 131 1.99 1.04 -7.74
C GLY A 131 2.00 0.04 -6.58
N SER A 132 0.95 -0.02 -5.77
CA SER A 132 0.84 -0.99 -4.67
C SER A 132 0.76 -2.44 -5.19
N LEU A 133 0.03 -2.66 -6.29
CA LEU A 133 0.04 -3.95 -7.01
C LEU A 133 1.43 -4.29 -7.53
N GLY A 134 2.15 -3.30 -8.08
CA GLY A 134 3.54 -3.46 -8.49
C GLY A 134 4.48 -3.83 -7.34
N VAL A 135 4.30 -3.25 -6.15
CA VAL A 135 5.06 -3.62 -4.94
C VAL A 135 4.82 -5.07 -4.55
N VAL A 136 3.56 -5.55 -4.64
CA VAL A 136 3.22 -6.96 -4.39
C VAL A 136 3.84 -7.87 -5.46
N LEU A 137 3.77 -7.50 -6.74
CA LEU A 137 4.39 -8.24 -7.84
C LEU A 137 5.91 -8.35 -7.67
N LEU A 138 6.59 -7.27 -7.32
CA LEU A 138 8.03 -7.30 -7.03
C LEU A 138 8.35 -8.15 -5.81
N ALA A 139 7.43 -8.24 -4.83
CA ALA A 139 7.60 -9.12 -3.69
C ALA A 139 7.55 -10.60 -4.08
N THR A 140 6.72 -10.99 -5.05
CA THR A 140 6.68 -12.39 -5.55
C THR A 140 7.86 -12.73 -6.45
N ALA A 141 8.49 -11.73 -7.07
CA ALA A 141 9.69 -11.88 -7.88
C ALA A 141 11.00 -11.94 -7.07
N LEU A 142 10.96 -11.74 -5.74
CA LEU A 142 12.14 -11.89 -4.90
C LEU A 142 12.58 -13.37 -4.91
N PRO A 143 13.84 -13.67 -5.29
CA PRO A 143 14.33 -15.05 -5.32
C PRO A 143 14.13 -15.74 -3.97
N ALA A 144 13.64 -16.99 -4.02
CA ALA A 144 13.67 -17.87 -2.86
C ALA A 144 15.15 -18.15 -2.53
N THR A 145 15.60 -17.60 -1.41
CA THR A 145 16.91 -17.86 -0.81
C THR A 145 16.76 -18.99 0.19
#